data_AF-A0A7K2PGE2-F1
#
_entry.id   AF-A0A7K2PGE2-F1
#
_cell.length_a   1.000
_cell.length_b   1.000
_cell.length_c   1.000
_cell.angle_alpha   90.00
_cell.angle_beta   90.00
_cell.angle_gamma   90.00
#
_symmetry.space_group_name_H-M   'P 1'
#
loop_
_entity.id
_entity.type
_entity.pdbx_description
1 polymer ?
#
loop_
_entity_poly.entity_id
_entity_poly.type
_entity_poly.pdbx_seq_one_letter_code
_entity_poly.pdbx_strand_id
1 'polypeptide(L)'
;RPEFDLLGALRRTGHELTPGDLARETFSSGAAVTKRLKQLTERGLVERRGDTRDRRVAHVRLTDAGRELVDGILPEQLEYETAVLSVLTPEARDELAARLGELLGRLEGILGVLRA
;
A
#
# COMPACT_ATOMS: atom_id res chain seq x y z
N ARG A 1 -11.94 0.03 -2.48
CA ARG A 1 -11.93 1.50 -2.20
C ARG A 1 -10.48 1.96 -2.18
N PRO A 2 -10.11 3.08 -2.83
CA PRO A 2 -8.73 3.56 -2.97
C PRO A 2 -8.15 4.17 -1.68
N GLU A 3 -8.69 3.84 -0.50
CA GLU A 3 -8.03 4.08 0.79
C GLU A 3 -7.49 2.77 1.40
N PHE A 4 -7.97 1.63 0.91
CA PHE A 4 -7.59 0.29 1.39
C PHE A 4 -6.17 -0.09 0.96
N ASP A 5 -5.72 0.44 -0.16
CA ASP A 5 -4.34 0.35 -0.65
C ASP A 5 -3.33 0.90 0.36
N LEU A 6 -3.58 2.08 0.96
CA LEU A 6 -2.69 2.64 2.00
C LEU A 6 -2.72 1.82 3.30
N LEU A 7 -3.92 1.46 3.76
CA LEU A 7 -4.07 0.69 4.99
C LEU A 7 -3.49 -0.72 4.84
N GLY A 8 -3.71 -1.35 3.69
CA GLY A 8 -3.15 -2.64 3.31
C GLY A 8 -1.63 -2.59 3.17
N ALA A 9 -1.07 -1.52 2.59
CA ALA A 9 0.39 -1.34 2.53
C ALA A 9 1.01 -1.29 3.93
N LEU A 10 0.48 -0.45 4.83
CA LEU A 10 0.93 -0.38 6.22
C LEU A 10 0.75 -1.73 6.95
N ARG A 11 -0.33 -2.46 6.66
CA ARG A 11 -0.58 -3.76 7.28
C ARG A 11 0.41 -4.83 6.84
N ARG A 12 0.77 -4.86 5.55
CA ARG A 12 1.72 -5.82 4.96
C ARG A 12 3.15 -5.59 5.42
N THR A 13 3.60 -4.35 5.53
CA THR A 13 4.97 -4.05 5.99
C THR A 13 5.13 -4.26 7.49
N GLY A 14 4.05 -4.03 8.27
CA GLY A 14 4.06 -4.21 9.72
C GLY A 14 4.91 -3.18 10.48
N HIS A 15 5.43 -2.17 9.80
CA HIS A 15 6.22 -1.09 10.37
C HIS A 15 5.76 0.28 9.86
N GLU A 16 6.25 1.36 10.48
CA GLU A 16 5.92 2.71 10.06
C GLU A 16 6.49 3.01 8.65
N LEU A 17 5.75 3.79 7.86
CA LEU A 17 6.17 4.21 6.52
C LEU A 17 6.08 5.73 6.39
N THR A 18 6.97 6.32 5.59
CA THR A 18 6.82 7.74 5.23
C THR A 18 5.76 7.92 4.13
N PRO A 19 5.20 9.13 3.94
CA PRO A 19 4.35 9.42 2.79
C PRO A 19 5.01 9.13 1.43
N GLY A 20 6.34 9.26 1.35
CA GLY A 20 7.11 8.92 0.16
C GLY A 20 7.15 7.42 -0.11
N ASP A 21 7.34 6.62 0.94
CA ASP A 21 7.29 5.15 0.85
C ASP A 21 5.88 4.69 0.45
N LEU A 22 4.85 5.23 1.09
CA LEU A 22 3.45 4.94 0.74
C LEU A 22 3.13 5.30 -0.72
N ALA A 23 3.65 6.42 -1.23
CA ALA A 23 3.47 6.80 -2.63
C ALA A 23 4.15 5.83 -3.61
N ARG A 24 5.24 5.19 -3.19
CA ARG A 24 5.93 4.16 -3.96
C ARG A 24 5.14 2.85 -3.90
N GLU A 25 4.86 2.37 -2.70
CA GLU A 25 4.14 1.11 -2.42
C GLU A 25 2.76 1.06 -3.07
N THR A 26 2.06 2.20 -3.17
CA THR A 26 0.71 2.25 -3.75
C THR A 26 0.67 2.88 -5.14
N PHE A 27 1.83 3.01 -5.81
CA PHE A 27 1.96 3.57 -7.17
C PHE A 27 1.19 4.89 -7.35
N SER A 28 1.13 5.68 -6.29
CA SER A 28 0.29 6.88 -6.19
C SER A 28 1.16 8.12 -6.22
N SER A 29 0.58 9.26 -6.61
CA SER A 29 1.26 10.54 -6.46
C SER A 29 1.34 10.93 -4.97
N GLY A 30 2.37 11.67 -4.58
CA GLY A 30 2.50 12.17 -3.20
C GLY A 30 1.32 13.04 -2.77
N ALA A 31 0.73 13.80 -3.70
CA ALA A 31 -0.49 14.58 -3.46
C ALA A 31 -1.70 13.68 -3.14
N ALA A 32 -1.89 12.60 -3.91
CA ALA A 32 -2.97 11.65 -3.66
C ALA A 32 -2.80 10.94 -2.31
N VAL A 33 -1.58 10.49 -2.00
CA VAL A 33 -1.26 9.90 -0.68
C VAL A 33 -1.52 10.88 0.44
N THR A 34 -1.10 12.14 0.31
CA THR A 34 -1.33 13.17 1.34
C THR A 34 -2.81 13.39 1.61
N LYS A 35 -3.63 13.51 0.54
CA LYS A 35 -5.08 13.67 0.65
C LYS A 35 -5.73 12.49 1.38
N ARG A 36 -5.37 11.26 1.01
CA ARG A 36 -5.92 10.04 1.62
C ARG A 36 -5.47 9.87 3.07
N LEU A 37 -4.20 10.14 3.37
CA LEU A 37 -3.70 10.10 4.74
C LEU A 37 -4.43 11.10 5.63
N LYS A 38 -4.75 12.30 5.14
CA LYS A 38 -5.57 13.26 5.89
C LYS A 38 -6.93 12.64 6.27
N GLN A 39 -7.63 12.02 5.31
CA GLN A 39 -8.93 11.38 5.54
C GLN A 39 -8.84 10.18 6.50
N LEU A 40 -7.79 9.37 6.38
CA LEU A 40 -7.57 8.21 7.26
C LEU A 40 -7.23 8.66 8.69
N THR A 41 -6.48 9.74 8.87
CA THR A 41 -6.20 10.35 10.17
C THR A 41 -7.46 10.92 10.80
N GLU A 42 -8.28 11.66 10.03
CA GLU A 42 -9.57 12.20 10.49
C GLU A 42 -10.53 11.09 10.96
N ARG A 43 -10.42 9.90 10.37
CA ARG A 43 -11.18 8.70 10.76
C ARG A 43 -10.55 7.90 11.90
N GLY A 44 -9.39 8.30 12.40
CA GLY A 44 -8.68 7.59 13.48
C GLY A 44 -8.10 6.23 13.08
N LEU A 45 -7.90 5.97 11.78
CA LEU A 45 -7.40 4.69 11.27
C LEU A 45 -5.88 4.65 11.11
N VAL A 46 -5.27 5.82 10.95
CA VAL A 46 -3.81 5.99 10.94
C VAL A 46 -3.43 7.14 11.84
N GLU A 47 -2.19 7.12 12.31
CA GLU A 47 -1.60 8.24 13.02
C GLU A 47 -0.29 8.66 12.36
N ARG A 48 0.03 9.94 12.50
CA ARG A 48 1.25 10.56 11.97
C ARG A 48 2.13 11.01 13.12
N ARG A 49 3.38 10.56 13.11
CA ARG A 49 4.41 10.97 14.07
C ARG A 49 5.54 11.67 13.34
N GLY A 50 5.91 12.87 13.78
CA GLY A 50 7.10 13.55 13.28
C GLY A 50 8.38 12.82 13.72
N ASP A 51 9.40 12.78 12.86
CA ASP A 51 10.71 12.26 13.25
C ASP A 51 11.39 13.21 14.25
N THR A 52 12.06 12.65 15.26
CA THR A 52 12.70 13.43 16.32
C THR A 52 14.01 14.09 15.86
N ARG A 53 14.59 13.61 14.75
CA ARG A 53 15.87 14.10 14.18
C ARG A 53 15.64 15.05 13.01
N ASP A 54 14.60 14.81 12.21
CA ASP A 54 14.22 15.70 11.11
C ASP A 54 12.72 15.99 11.12
N ARG A 55 12.35 17.22 11.46
CA ARG A 55 10.95 17.68 11.51
C ARG A 55 10.26 17.69 10.14
N ARG A 56 11.00 17.52 9.04
CA ARG A 56 10.45 17.40 7.68
C ARG A 56 9.95 15.98 7.40
N VAL A 57 10.39 14.99 8.16
CA VAL A 57 9.98 13.59 8.00
C VAL A 57 8.81 13.29 8.93
N ALA A 58 7.77 12.67 8.37
CA ALA A 58 6.64 12.13 9.10
C ALA A 58 6.54 10.63 8.85
N HIS A 59 6.40 9.87 9.92
CA HIS A 59 6.14 8.44 9.90
C HIS A 59 4.65 8.20 10.11
N VAL A 60 4.11 7.25 9.37
CA VAL A 60 2.70 6.87 9.39
C VAL A 60 2.60 5.43 9.86
N ARG A 61 1.66 5.15 10.77
CA ARG A 61 1.32 3.78 11.18
C ARG A 61 -0.18 3.61 11.32
N LEU A 62 -0.62 2.35 11.30
CA LEU A 62 -2.00 1.99 11.66
C LEU A 62 -2.22 2.22 13.16
N THR A 63 -3.41 2.72 13.50
CA THR A 63 -3.94 2.63 14.87
C THR A 63 -4.48 1.22 15.12
N ASP A 64 -4.91 0.93 16.36
CA ASP A 64 -5.61 -0.34 16.65
C ASP A 64 -6.88 -0.48 15.81
N ALA A 65 -7.71 0.57 15.75
CA ALA A 65 -8.91 0.59 14.92
C ALA A 65 -8.59 0.41 13.42
N GLY A 66 -7.48 0.99 12.95
CA GLY A 66 -6.99 0.78 11.59
C GLY A 66 -6.60 -0.67 11.31
N ARG A 67 -5.92 -1.33 12.27
CA ARG A 67 -5.58 -2.75 12.17
C ARG A 67 -6.82 -3.62 12.13
N GLU A 68 -7.73 -3.44 13.07
CA GLU A 68 -8.98 -4.21 13.15
C GLU A 68 -9.81 -4.08 11.87
N LEU A 69 -9.92 -2.86 11.32
CA LEU A 69 -10.65 -2.63 10.08
C LEU A 69 -10.03 -3.40 8.90
N VAL A 70 -8.71 -3.35 8.75
CA VAL A 70 -8.03 -4.07 7.66
C VAL A 70 -8.16 -5.56 7.86
N ASP A 71 -7.94 -6.05 9.08
CA ASP A 71 -7.98 -7.48 9.40
C ASP A 71 -9.40 -8.06 9.23
N GLY A 72 -10.44 -7.25 9.40
CA GLY A 72 -11.82 -7.66 9.13
C GLY A 72 -12.19 -7.72 7.64
N ILE A 73 -11.54 -6.92 6.78
CA ILE A 73 -11.85 -6.83 5.34
C ILE A 73 -10.92 -7.71 4.49
N LEU A 74 -9.67 -7.86 4.93
CA LEU A 74 -8.62 -8.54 4.18
C LEU A 74 -8.98 -10.01 3.83
N PRO A 75 -9.60 -10.81 4.71
CA PRO A 75 -10.01 -12.17 4.37
C PRO A 75 -10.96 -12.22 3.16
N GLU A 76 -12.01 -11.40 3.14
CA GLU A 76 -12.97 -11.34 2.04
C GLU A 76 -12.31 -10.90 0.72
N GLN A 77 -11.36 -9.96 0.81
CA GLN A 77 -10.57 -9.50 -0.32
C GLN A 77 -9.70 -10.62 -0.91
N LEU A 78 -9.03 -11.39 -0.05
CA LEU A 78 -8.17 -12.51 -0.44
C LEU A 78 -8.98 -13.67 -1.02
N GLU A 79 -10.16 -13.95 -0.47
CA GLU A 79 -11.08 -14.96 -1.02
C GLU A 79 -11.53 -14.58 -2.43
N TYR A 80 -11.90 -13.31 -2.65
CA TYR A 80 -12.26 -12.81 -3.97
C TYR A 80 -11.09 -12.93 -4.96
N GLU A 81 -9.89 -12.50 -4.58
CA GLU A 81 -8.69 -12.61 -5.42
C GLU A 81 -8.35 -14.07 -5.75
N THR A 82 -8.45 -14.96 -4.76
CA THR A 82 -8.25 -16.41 -4.93
C THR A 82 -9.29 -16.99 -5.90
N ALA A 83 -10.55 -16.56 -5.80
CA ALA A 83 -11.60 -16.99 -6.72
C ALA A 83 -11.35 -16.50 -8.15
N VAL A 84 -10.89 -15.26 -8.34
CA VAL A 84 -10.54 -14.72 -9.67
C VAL A 84 -9.38 -15.51 -10.29
N LEU A 85 -8.36 -15.84 -9.50
CA LEU A 85 -7.20 -16.61 -9.96
C LEU A 85 -7.47 -18.12 -10.08
N SER A 86 -8.65 -18.60 -9.63
CA SER A 86 -9.00 -20.03 -9.61
C SER A 86 -8.99 -20.69 -10.99
N VAL A 87 -9.16 -19.90 -12.05
CA VAL A 87 -9.13 -20.36 -13.45
C VAL A 87 -7.72 -20.76 -13.93
N LEU A 88 -6.68 -20.39 -13.21
CA LEU A 88 -5.28 -20.69 -13.52
C LEU A 88 -4.76 -21.85 -12.66
N THR A 89 -4.01 -22.77 -13.27
CA THR A 89 -3.24 -23.79 -12.53
C THR A 89 -2.13 -23.12 -11.70
N PRO A 90 -1.57 -23.79 -10.67
CA PRO A 90 -0.45 -23.25 -9.90
C PRO A 90 0.71 -22.79 -10.78
N GLU A 91 1.10 -23.58 -11.78
CA GLU A 91 2.21 -23.27 -12.68
C GLU A 91 1.92 -22.04 -13.55
N ALA A 92 0.68 -21.91 -14.04
CA ALA A 92 0.26 -20.74 -14.81
C ALA A 92 0.21 -19.47 -13.95
N ARG A 93 -0.10 -19.58 -12.66
CA ARG A 93 -0.04 -18.45 -11.72
C ARG A 93 1.41 -18.01 -11.49
N ASP A 94 2.34 -18.96 -11.34
CA ASP A 94 3.75 -18.66 -11.18
C ASP A 94 4.33 -17.97 -12.43
N GLU A 95 3.97 -18.44 -13.62
CA GLU A 95 4.37 -17.80 -14.87
C GLU A 95 3.80 -16.37 -14.99
N LEU A 96 2.52 -16.19 -14.68
CA LEU A 96 1.88 -14.87 -14.68
C LEU A 96 2.57 -13.93 -13.69
N ALA A 97 2.85 -14.39 -12.47
CA ALA A 97 3.53 -13.60 -11.45
C ALA A 97 4.92 -13.16 -11.91
N ALA A 98 5.69 -14.05 -12.55
CA ALA A 98 7.00 -13.72 -13.11
C ALA A 98 6.91 -12.63 -14.20
N ARG A 99 5.94 -12.75 -15.12
CA ARG A 99 5.73 -11.75 -16.19
C ARG A 99 5.28 -10.40 -15.66
N LEU A 100 4.38 -10.39 -14.69
CA LEU A 100 3.95 -9.17 -14.02
C LEU A 100 5.11 -8.51 -13.26
N GLY A 101 5.98 -9.29 -12.62
CA GLY A 101 7.20 -8.80 -11.98
C GLY A 101 8.16 -8.10 -12.95
N GLU A 102 8.38 -8.68 -14.14
CA GLU A 102 9.19 -8.06 -15.19
C GLU A 102 8.61 -6.70 -15.64
N LEU A 103 7.29 -6.64 -15.86
CA LEU A 103 6.59 -5.41 -16.23
C LEU A 103 6.66 -4.36 -15.13
N LEU A 104 6.50 -4.77 -13.87
CA LEU A 104 6.58 -3.89 -12.71
C LEU A 104 7.95 -3.24 -12.60
N GLY A 105 9.03 -4.03 -12.72
CA GLY A 105 10.39 -3.50 -12.69
C GLY A 105 10.65 -2.45 -13.77
N ARG A 106 10.09 -2.64 -14.98
CA ARG A 106 10.16 -1.61 -16.04
C ARG A 106 9.34 -0.36 -15.70
N LEU A 107 8.13 -0.52 -15.17
CA LEU A 107 7.27 0.59 -14.78
C LEU A 107 7.90 1.43 -13.66
N GLU A 108 8.47 0.80 -12.64
CA GLU A 108 9.15 1.48 -11.55
C GLU A 108 10.40 2.22 -12.04
N GLY A 109 11.18 1.63 -12.96
CA GLY A 109 12.29 2.31 -13.62
C GLY A 109 11.83 3.56 -14.38
N ILE A 110 10.74 3.47 -15.14
CA ILE A 110 10.17 4.60 -15.89
C ILE A 110 9.63 5.68 -14.94
N LEU A 111 8.90 5.29 -13.90
CA LEU A 111 8.34 6.23 -12.92
C LEU A 111 9.43 6.89 -12.06
N GLY A 112 10.53 6.20 -11.79
CA GLY A 112 11.72 6.79 -11.17
C GLY A 112 12.34 7.88 -12.03
N VAL A 113 12.40 7.67 -13.35
CA VAL A 113 12.90 8.67 -14.32
C VAL A 113 11.95 9.86 -14.47
N LEU A 114 10.63 9.64 -14.46
CA LEU A 114 9.64 10.72 -14.58
C LEU A 114 9.47 11.56 -13.31
N ARG A 115 9.95 11.06 -12.16
CA ARG A 115 9.88 11.75 -10.86
C ARG A 115 11.19 12.44 -10.46
N ALA A 116 12.27 12.25 -11.23
CA ALA A 116 13.56 12.92 -11.09
C ALA A 116 13.58 14.24 -11.87
#